data_AF-A0A9Q0FWL4-F1
#
_entry.id   AF-A0A9Q0FWL4-F1
#
_cell.length_a   1.000
_cell.length_b   1.000
_cell.length_c   1.000
_cell.angle_alpha   90.00
_cell.angle_beta   90.00
_cell.angle_gamma   90.00
#
_symmetry.space_group_name_H-M   'P 1'
#
loop_
_entity.id
_entity.type
_entity.pdbx_description
1 polymer ?
#
loop_
_entity_poly.entity_id
_entity_poly.type
_entity_poly.pdbx_seq_one_letter_code
_entity_poly.pdbx_strand_id
1 'polypeptide(L)'
;MGSLSLDSFRKNNFSASWKTVGAETSVESNTSSEQLREKRREKRAADLVRQEDDATIRLENAAIERSKSVDSSILGKYSIWRKENENENSDSTVRLMRDQIIMARVYISIAKMKDKLDLPQELQARLKESQRALGEAMSDSDLHCSAPEKMKAMGQVLSIARDQLYDCKLVTGKLRAMLQTADELVRGLKKQSTFLSQLAAKTISNGIHCLSMCLTIEYYLPPLEKRKFPRSENLENPNLYHYALFSDNVLVALVVVNSAIMNAKLS
;
A
#
# COMPACT_ATOMS: atom_id res chain seq x y z
N MET A 1 -20.52 -37.91 19.09
CA MET A 1 -21.31 -38.80 19.99
C MET A 1 -21.06 -38.29 21.40
N GLY A 2 -22.12 -37.88 22.11
CA GLY A 2 -22.07 -37.19 23.41
C GLY A 2 -21.56 -38.06 24.57
N SER A 3 -21.68 -37.71 25.84
CA SER A 3 -22.37 -36.62 26.55
C SER A 3 -22.06 -36.73 28.06
N LEU A 4 -22.06 -35.59 28.76
CA LEU A 4 -22.51 -35.35 30.16
C LEU A 4 -21.89 -36.23 31.29
N SER A 5 -21.06 -35.65 32.17
CA SER A 5 -21.42 -34.91 33.41
C SER A 5 -21.72 -35.81 34.62
N LEU A 6 -20.98 -35.62 35.72
CA LEU A 6 -21.42 -35.87 37.09
C LEU A 6 -20.46 -35.21 38.10
N ASP A 7 -21.06 -34.72 39.19
CA ASP A 7 -20.49 -34.56 40.52
C ASP A 7 -19.55 -33.38 40.83
N SER A 8 -20.11 -32.32 41.43
CA SER A 8 -20.19 -32.30 42.90
C SER A 8 -20.93 -31.06 43.38
N PHE A 9 -22.22 -31.21 43.67
CA PHE A 9 -22.99 -30.23 44.43
C PHE A 9 -23.49 -30.86 45.72
N ARG A 10 -23.16 -30.17 46.82
CA ARG A 10 -24.02 -29.91 47.98
C ARG A 10 -24.11 -31.00 49.05
N LYS A 11 -23.37 -30.78 50.14
CA LYS A 11 -23.87 -30.91 51.51
C LYS A 11 -22.88 -30.30 52.51
N ASN A 12 -23.26 -29.19 53.15
CA ASN A 12 -23.46 -29.13 54.60
C ASN A 12 -23.69 -27.69 55.06
N ASN A 13 -24.84 -27.50 55.71
CA ASN A 13 -25.22 -26.30 56.44
C ASN A 13 -24.28 -26.13 57.63
N PHE A 14 -23.44 -25.09 57.60
CA PHE A 14 -22.90 -24.49 58.81
C PHE A 14 -23.13 -22.99 58.78
N SER A 15 -23.98 -22.55 59.71
CA SER A 15 -24.26 -21.16 60.03
C SER A 15 -22.97 -20.48 60.48
N ALA A 16 -22.46 -19.54 59.67
CA ALA A 16 -21.38 -18.66 60.08
C ALA A 16 -21.98 -17.46 60.83
N SER A 17 -22.09 -17.61 62.15
CA SER A 17 -22.35 -16.53 63.09
C SER A 17 -21.14 -15.59 63.11
N TRP A 18 -21.27 -14.39 62.54
CA TRP A 18 -20.29 -13.33 62.73
C TRP A 18 -20.72 -12.50 63.94
N LYS A 19 -19.98 -12.65 65.04
CA LYS A 19 -20.04 -11.75 66.19
C LYS A 19 -19.56 -10.36 65.76
N THR A 20 -20.44 -9.38 65.82
CA THR A 20 -20.09 -7.96 65.82
C THR A 20 -19.55 -7.60 67.21
N VAL A 21 -18.23 -7.58 67.34
CA VAL A 21 -17.59 -6.88 68.46
C VAL A 21 -17.49 -5.42 68.03
N GLY A 22 -18.23 -4.56 68.72
CA GLY A 22 -18.14 -3.12 68.56
C GLY A 22 -16.71 -2.64 68.82
N ALA A 23 -16.09 -2.11 67.78
CA ALA A 23 -15.05 -1.11 67.89
C ALA A 23 -15.48 0.02 66.95
N GLU A 24 -15.86 1.15 67.55
CA GLU A 24 -16.07 2.41 66.84
C GLU A 24 -14.74 2.83 66.20
N THR A 25 -14.58 2.56 64.90
CA THR A 25 -13.62 3.30 64.07
C THR A 25 -14.19 3.47 62.66
N SER A 26 -14.60 4.71 62.38
CA SER A 26 -14.60 5.39 61.08
C SER A 26 -15.37 4.74 59.92
N VAL A 27 -16.63 5.14 59.74
CA VAL A 27 -17.36 4.98 58.46
C VAL A 27 -16.72 5.81 57.32
N GLU A 28 -15.81 6.75 57.64
CA GLU A 28 -15.02 7.52 56.66
C GLU A 28 -13.81 6.76 56.08
N SER A 29 -13.31 5.70 56.72
CA SER A 29 -12.10 5.02 56.24
C SER A 29 -12.33 4.02 55.10
N ASN A 30 -13.52 3.41 55.02
CA ASN A 30 -13.83 2.42 53.98
C ASN A 30 -14.09 3.05 52.61
N THR A 31 -14.79 4.20 52.57
CA THR A 31 -15.02 4.97 51.34
C THR A 31 -13.71 5.51 50.76
N SER A 32 -12.79 5.97 51.61
CA SER A 32 -11.45 6.44 51.19
C SER A 32 -10.60 5.32 50.58
N SER A 33 -10.69 4.09 51.11
CA SER A 33 -9.95 2.92 50.61
C SER A 33 -10.50 2.40 49.27
N GLU A 34 -11.81 2.43 49.07
CA GLU A 34 -12.44 2.10 47.78
C GLU A 34 -12.10 3.15 46.71
N GLN A 35 -12.20 4.44 47.04
CA GLN A 35 -11.76 5.52 46.16
C GLN A 35 -10.28 5.41 45.78
N LEU A 36 -9.42 4.98 46.71
CA LEU A 36 -8.00 4.76 46.43
C LEU A 36 -7.78 3.57 45.48
N ARG A 37 -8.57 2.50 45.61
CA ARG A 37 -8.52 1.34 44.70
C ARG A 37 -9.03 1.70 43.31
N GLU A 38 -10.07 2.52 43.23
CA GLU A 38 -10.63 3.03 41.98
C GLU A 38 -9.65 3.94 41.26
N LYS A 39 -9.04 4.93 41.95
CA LYS A 39 -7.96 5.76 41.40
C LYS A 39 -6.77 4.94 40.87
N ARG A 40 -6.41 3.83 41.52
CA ARG A 40 -5.37 2.91 41.02
C ARG A 40 -5.80 2.11 39.78
N ARG A 41 -7.10 1.82 39.64
CA ARG A 41 -7.65 1.18 38.42
C ARG A 41 -7.69 2.18 37.27
N GLU A 42 -8.15 3.40 37.51
CA GLU A 42 -8.14 4.50 36.54
C GLU A 42 -6.72 4.83 36.08
N LYS A 43 -5.76 4.94 37.01
CA LYS A 43 -4.36 5.19 36.66
C LYS A 43 -3.78 4.08 35.78
N ARG A 44 -4.07 2.81 36.09
CA ARG A 44 -3.65 1.67 35.25
C ARG A 44 -4.33 1.67 33.89
N ALA A 45 -5.61 2.04 33.81
CA ALA A 45 -6.31 2.17 32.54
C ALA A 45 -5.73 3.30 31.69
N ALA A 46 -5.42 4.45 32.29
CA ALA A 46 -4.78 5.57 31.61
C ALA A 46 -3.36 5.24 31.13
N ASP A 47 -2.58 4.50 31.92
CA ASP A 47 -1.24 4.05 31.54
C ASP A 47 -1.29 3.04 30.36
N LEU A 48 -2.29 2.15 30.34
CA LEU A 48 -2.52 1.22 29.23
C LEU A 48 -2.90 1.94 27.94
N VAL A 49 -3.80 2.93 28.01
CA VAL A 49 -4.18 3.76 26.84
C VAL A 49 -2.96 4.53 26.32
N ARG A 50 -2.14 5.11 27.20
CA ARG A 50 -0.89 5.77 26.80
C ARG A 50 0.06 4.83 26.08
N GLN A 51 0.19 3.59 26.55
CA GLN A 51 1.05 2.60 25.92
C GLN A 51 0.54 2.19 24.53
N GLU A 52 -0.77 2.11 24.34
CA GLU A 52 -1.40 1.87 23.03
C GLU A 52 -1.18 3.05 22.07
N ASP A 53 -1.38 4.29 22.55
CA ASP A 53 -1.11 5.51 21.77
C ASP A 53 0.37 5.58 21.35
N ASP A 54 1.30 5.31 22.28
CA ASP A 54 2.74 5.26 22.00
C ASP A 54 3.10 4.17 20.99
N ALA A 55 2.48 2.99 21.09
CA ALA A 55 2.68 1.91 20.13
C ALA A 55 2.16 2.30 18.74
N THR A 56 1.02 2.99 18.68
CA THR A 56 0.45 3.50 17.44
C THR A 56 1.36 4.53 16.79
N ILE A 57 1.87 5.50 17.55
CA ILE A 57 2.83 6.51 17.08
C ILE A 57 4.10 5.84 16.56
N ARG A 58 4.61 4.81 17.24
CA ARG A 58 5.79 4.04 16.77
C ARG A 58 5.52 3.33 15.46
N LEU A 59 4.35 2.70 15.32
CA LEU A 59 3.96 2.04 14.07
C LEU A 59 3.76 3.04 12.93
N GLU A 60 3.19 4.21 13.21
CA GLU A 60 3.07 5.30 12.24
C GLU A 60 4.45 5.82 11.81
N ASN A 61 5.35 6.10 12.75
CA ASN A 61 6.70 6.55 12.45
C ASN A 61 7.49 5.48 11.67
N ALA A 62 7.33 4.21 12.02
CA ALA A 62 7.91 3.10 11.26
C ALA A 62 7.31 3.00 9.84
N ALA A 63 6.02 3.25 9.68
CA ALA A 63 5.37 3.30 8.37
C ALA A 63 5.86 4.49 7.53
N ILE A 64 6.08 5.67 8.15
CA ILE A 64 6.64 6.86 7.52
C ILE A 64 8.10 6.62 7.10
N GLU A 65 8.95 6.08 7.96
CA GLU A 65 10.33 5.73 7.58
C GLU A 65 10.36 4.69 6.46
N ARG A 66 9.44 3.71 6.49
CA ARG A 66 9.32 2.73 5.42
C ARG A 66 8.81 3.36 4.13
N SER A 67 7.92 4.34 4.18
CA SER A 67 7.45 5.07 3.00
C SER A 67 8.53 5.95 2.38
N LYS A 68 9.47 6.47 3.17
CA LYS A 68 10.68 7.16 2.64
C LYS A 68 11.55 6.22 1.78
N SER A 69 11.66 4.94 2.15
CA SER A 69 12.40 3.93 1.38
C SER A 69 11.66 3.43 0.13
N VAL A 70 10.34 3.68 0.04
CA VAL A 70 9.58 3.52 -1.20
C VAL A 70 9.96 4.69 -2.10
N ASP A 71 11.17 4.59 -2.66
CA ASP A 71 11.82 5.54 -3.55
C ASP A 71 11.07 6.88 -3.68
N SER A 72 11.31 7.78 -2.73
CA SER A 72 10.68 9.09 -2.70
C SER A 72 11.03 9.92 -3.94
N SER A 73 11.96 9.46 -4.79
CA SER A 73 12.17 10.02 -6.12
C SER A 73 10.97 9.81 -7.07
N ILE A 74 10.05 8.89 -6.76
CA ILE A 74 8.75 8.71 -7.44
C ILE A 74 7.65 9.58 -6.79
N LEU A 75 7.79 9.94 -5.50
CA LEU A 75 6.82 10.77 -4.77
C LEU A 75 7.15 12.27 -4.80
N GLY A 76 8.42 12.63 -4.97
CA GLY A 76 8.89 13.99 -5.27
C GLY A 76 8.79 14.34 -6.75
N LYS A 77 8.41 13.37 -7.60
CA LYS A 77 8.19 13.51 -9.04
C LYS A 77 6.98 12.68 -9.43
N TYR A 78 5.78 13.18 -9.16
CA TYR A 78 4.58 12.53 -9.67
C TYR A 78 4.69 12.37 -11.20
N SER A 79 4.86 11.12 -11.66
CA SER A 79 4.95 10.63 -13.04
C SER A 79 6.07 11.19 -13.94
N ILE A 80 6.85 10.29 -14.53
CA ILE A 80 7.82 10.50 -15.63
C ILE A 80 7.20 11.21 -16.86
N TRP A 81 5.86 11.35 -16.91
CA TRP A 81 5.09 12.00 -17.97
C TRP A 81 4.40 13.31 -17.54
N ARG A 82 4.59 13.79 -16.30
CA ARG A 82 4.07 15.10 -15.87
C ARG A 82 5.04 16.18 -16.31
N LYS A 83 4.65 16.94 -17.32
CA LYS A 83 5.21 18.27 -17.57
C LYS A 83 4.93 19.09 -16.31
N GLU A 84 5.98 19.53 -15.62
CA GLU A 84 5.85 20.51 -14.54
C GLU A 84 5.12 21.73 -15.12
N ASN A 85 3.83 21.86 -14.82
CA ASN A 85 3.07 23.04 -15.16
C ASN A 85 3.45 24.10 -14.13
N GLU A 86 4.15 25.14 -14.57
CA GLU A 86 4.67 26.25 -13.76
C GLU A 86 3.61 27.13 -13.08
N ASN A 87 2.34 26.70 -13.03
CA ASN A 87 1.25 27.47 -12.46
C ASN A 87 0.69 26.76 -11.23
N GLU A 88 0.99 27.28 -10.05
CA GLU A 88 0.69 26.69 -8.72
C GLU A 88 -0.80 26.40 -8.47
N ASN A 89 -1.70 26.91 -9.34
CA ASN A 89 -3.15 26.88 -9.12
C ASN A 89 -3.95 26.29 -10.30
N SER A 90 -3.31 25.61 -11.26
CA SER A 90 -4.03 25.05 -12.42
C SER A 90 -4.87 23.81 -12.12
N ASP A 91 -4.76 23.21 -10.94
CA ASP A 91 -5.45 21.96 -10.56
C ASP A 91 -6.28 22.09 -9.27
N SER A 92 -6.55 23.32 -8.84
CA SER A 92 -7.23 23.61 -7.57
C SER A 92 -8.62 22.97 -7.49
N THR A 93 -9.38 23.01 -8.58
CA THR A 93 -10.73 22.44 -8.69
C THR A 93 -10.66 20.92 -8.73
N VAL A 94 -9.72 20.37 -9.49
CA VAL A 94 -9.44 18.93 -9.56
C VAL A 94 -9.10 18.39 -8.16
N ARG A 95 -8.24 19.08 -7.40
CA ARG A 95 -7.87 18.69 -6.03
C ARG A 95 -9.07 18.72 -5.09
N LEU A 96 -9.87 19.78 -5.13
CA LEU A 96 -11.07 19.88 -4.31
C LEU A 96 -12.07 18.75 -4.61
N MET A 97 -12.29 18.42 -5.89
CA MET A 97 -13.15 17.29 -6.27
C MET A 97 -12.61 15.95 -5.75
N ARG A 98 -11.29 15.74 -5.80
CA ARG A 98 -10.65 14.53 -5.23
C ARG A 98 -10.87 14.45 -3.72
N ASP A 99 -10.69 15.56 -3.01
CA ASP A 99 -10.91 15.63 -1.55
C ASP A 99 -12.38 15.35 -1.19
N GLN A 100 -13.33 15.92 -1.94
CA GLN A 100 -14.75 15.62 -1.77
C GLN A 100 -15.07 14.14 -1.99
N ILE A 101 -14.46 13.50 -3.00
CA ILE A 101 -14.64 12.06 -3.25
C ILE A 101 -14.08 11.23 -2.09
N ILE A 102 -12.91 11.60 -1.54
CA ILE A 102 -12.32 10.92 -0.38
C ILE A 102 -13.25 11.05 0.82
N MET A 103 -13.72 12.26 1.12
CA MET A 103 -14.64 12.51 2.23
C MET A 103 -15.98 11.80 2.06
N ALA A 104 -16.51 11.72 0.84
CA ALA A 104 -17.73 10.96 0.56
C ALA A 104 -17.55 9.46 0.89
N ARG A 105 -16.40 8.85 0.57
CA ARG A 105 -16.11 7.45 0.94
C ARG A 105 -16.03 7.24 2.45
N VAL A 106 -15.46 8.21 3.16
CA VAL A 106 -15.41 8.21 4.63
C VAL A 106 -16.84 8.25 5.19
N TYR A 107 -17.65 9.22 4.80
CA TYR A 107 -19.01 9.35 5.30
C TYR A 107 -19.93 8.20 4.90
N ILE A 108 -19.79 7.62 3.71
CA ILE A 108 -20.51 6.38 3.33
C ILE A 108 -20.17 5.25 4.30
N SER A 109 -18.89 5.08 4.64
CA SER A 109 -18.46 4.04 5.58
C SER A 109 -19.02 4.29 6.98
N ILE A 110 -18.99 5.54 7.45
CA ILE A 110 -19.52 5.94 8.75
C ILE A 110 -21.06 5.79 8.80
N ALA A 111 -21.76 6.20 7.76
CA ALA A 111 -23.21 6.08 7.66
C ALA A 111 -23.66 4.61 7.74
N LYS A 112 -22.93 3.70 7.07
CA LYS A 112 -23.17 2.26 7.13
C LYS A 112 -22.98 1.68 8.55
N MET A 113 -21.99 2.17 9.29
CA MET A 113 -21.77 1.76 10.68
C MET A 113 -22.86 2.27 11.63
N LYS A 114 -23.44 3.44 11.34
CA LYS A 114 -24.49 4.09 12.14
C LYS A 114 -25.92 3.75 11.67
N ASP A 115 -26.08 2.75 10.79
CA ASP A 115 -27.34 2.25 10.25
C ASP A 115 -28.27 3.33 9.63
N LYS A 116 -27.68 4.36 9.01
CA LYS A 116 -28.45 5.34 8.21
C LYS A 116 -28.54 4.82 6.78
N LEU A 117 -29.76 4.55 6.28
CA LEU A 117 -29.97 3.92 4.98
C LEU A 117 -30.03 4.91 3.80
N ASP A 118 -30.57 6.11 4.00
CA ASP A 118 -30.81 7.07 2.89
C ASP A 118 -29.54 7.83 2.49
N LEU A 119 -28.78 8.30 3.47
CA LEU A 119 -27.57 9.10 3.26
C LEU A 119 -26.44 8.38 2.48
N PRO A 120 -26.12 7.09 2.72
CA PRO A 120 -25.08 6.41 1.94
C PRO A 120 -25.50 6.19 0.47
N GLN A 121 -26.78 6.06 0.18
CA GLN A 121 -27.27 5.93 -1.20
C GLN A 121 -27.08 7.24 -1.98
N GLU A 122 -27.48 8.36 -1.39
CA GLU A 122 -27.30 9.70 -2.00
C GLU A 122 -25.81 10.04 -2.16
N LEU A 123 -24.99 9.81 -1.13
CA LEU A 123 -23.53 10.00 -1.23
C LEU A 123 -22.92 9.12 -2.32
N GLN A 124 -23.38 7.87 -2.48
CA GLN A 124 -22.88 6.97 -3.51
C GLN A 124 -23.30 7.42 -4.92
N ALA A 125 -24.51 7.96 -5.09
CA ALA A 125 -24.95 8.54 -6.35
C ALA A 125 -24.09 9.75 -6.73
N ARG A 126 -23.92 10.71 -5.81
CA ARG A 126 -23.06 11.89 -6.04
C ARG A 126 -21.60 11.53 -6.27
N LEU A 127 -21.10 10.51 -5.59
CA LEU A 127 -19.74 10.02 -5.78
C LEU A 127 -19.54 9.50 -7.19
N LYS A 128 -20.47 8.70 -7.73
CA LYS A 128 -20.39 8.20 -9.11
C LYS A 128 -20.46 9.34 -10.13
N GLU A 129 -21.33 10.32 -9.93
CA GLU A 129 -21.43 11.50 -10.81
C GLU A 129 -20.13 12.32 -10.81
N SER A 130 -19.59 12.59 -9.62
CA SER A 130 -18.35 13.37 -9.46
C SER A 130 -17.16 12.63 -10.05
N GLN A 131 -17.09 11.29 -9.92
CA GLN A 131 -16.06 10.48 -10.55
C GLN A 131 -16.13 10.52 -12.08
N ARG A 132 -17.34 10.48 -12.66
CA ARG A 132 -17.52 10.58 -14.11
C ARG A 132 -17.14 11.95 -14.65
N ALA A 133 -17.47 13.02 -13.93
CA ALA A 133 -17.12 14.38 -14.32
C ALA A 133 -15.61 14.68 -14.16
N LEU A 134 -14.96 14.05 -13.17
CA LEU A 134 -13.52 14.18 -12.93
C LEU A 134 -12.69 13.38 -13.94
N GLY A 135 -13.12 12.16 -14.29
CA GLY A 135 -12.42 11.30 -15.26
C GLY A 135 -10.93 11.15 -14.95
N GLU A 136 -10.11 11.35 -15.98
CA GLU A 136 -8.64 11.39 -15.90
C GLU A 136 -8.10 12.83 -15.92
N ALA A 137 -8.94 13.83 -15.61
CA ALA A 137 -8.53 15.24 -15.64
C ALA A 137 -7.37 15.48 -14.68
N MET A 138 -6.31 16.10 -15.20
CA MET A 138 -5.09 16.41 -14.47
C MET A 138 -4.98 17.90 -14.14
N SER A 139 -5.58 18.76 -14.96
CA SER A 139 -5.70 20.20 -14.74
C SER A 139 -7.18 20.64 -14.81
N ASP A 140 -7.49 21.81 -14.24
CA ASP A 140 -8.83 22.39 -14.23
C ASP A 140 -9.35 22.67 -15.64
N SER A 141 -8.46 22.90 -16.61
CA SER A 141 -8.80 23.02 -18.04
C SER A 141 -9.32 21.74 -18.68
N ASP A 142 -8.97 20.58 -18.11
CA ASP A 142 -9.30 19.26 -18.65
C ASP A 142 -10.64 18.74 -18.09
N LEU A 143 -11.26 19.50 -17.17
CA LEU A 143 -12.50 19.13 -16.53
C LEU A 143 -13.67 19.20 -17.50
N HIS A 144 -14.60 18.26 -17.35
CA HIS A 144 -15.87 18.32 -18.05
C HIS A 144 -16.66 19.57 -17.65
N CYS A 145 -17.41 20.17 -18.57
CA CYS A 145 -18.19 21.40 -18.29
C CYS A 145 -19.20 21.26 -17.14
N SER A 146 -19.64 20.03 -16.83
CA SER A 146 -20.52 19.73 -15.70
C SER A 146 -19.79 19.57 -14.35
N ALA A 147 -18.46 19.53 -14.33
CA ALA A 147 -17.66 19.39 -13.11
C ALA A 147 -18.02 20.39 -12.00
N PRO A 148 -18.17 21.71 -12.24
CA PRO A 148 -18.52 22.66 -11.18
C PRO A 148 -19.91 22.38 -10.58
N GLU A 149 -20.88 21.96 -11.39
CA GLU A 149 -22.22 21.58 -10.91
C GLU A 149 -22.14 20.34 -10.01
N LYS A 150 -21.40 19.31 -10.45
CA LYS A 150 -21.23 18.07 -9.68
C LYS A 150 -20.47 18.29 -8.36
N MET A 151 -19.44 19.13 -8.40
CA MET A 151 -18.70 19.55 -7.21
C MET A 151 -19.59 20.28 -6.20
N LYS A 152 -20.49 21.16 -6.66
CA LYS A 152 -21.45 21.86 -5.80
C LYS A 152 -22.46 20.91 -5.19
N ALA A 153 -23.04 20.01 -5.99
CA ALA A 153 -24.00 19.01 -5.53
C ALA A 153 -23.39 18.06 -4.48
N MET A 154 -22.15 17.60 -4.71
CA MET A 154 -21.40 16.81 -3.74
C MET A 154 -21.16 17.59 -2.44
N GLY A 155 -20.76 18.86 -2.53
CA GLY A 155 -20.53 19.72 -1.38
C GLY A 155 -21.76 19.87 -0.47
N GLN A 156 -22.96 19.97 -1.04
CA GLN A 156 -24.22 20.05 -0.29
C GLN A 156 -24.52 18.76 0.49
N VAL A 157 -24.33 17.60 -0.12
CA VAL A 157 -24.56 16.32 0.57
C VAL A 157 -23.50 16.08 1.63
N LEU A 158 -22.25 16.49 1.38
CA LEU A 158 -21.16 16.42 2.36
C LEU A 158 -21.39 17.32 3.57
N SER A 159 -21.96 18.51 3.41
CA SER A 159 -22.28 19.38 4.56
C SER A 159 -23.34 18.72 5.45
N ILE A 160 -24.40 18.16 4.86
CA ILE A 160 -25.43 17.42 5.59
C ILE A 160 -24.82 16.19 6.30
N ALA A 161 -23.97 15.43 5.59
CA ALA A 161 -23.31 14.26 6.16
C ALA A 161 -22.38 14.63 7.32
N ARG A 162 -21.61 15.70 7.20
CA ARG A 162 -20.74 16.22 8.25
C ARG A 162 -21.56 16.56 9.49
N ASP A 163 -22.60 17.36 9.34
CA ASP A 163 -23.40 17.84 10.48
C ASP A 163 -24.07 16.68 11.24
N GLN A 164 -24.35 15.57 10.54
CA GLN A 164 -24.99 14.38 11.11
C GLN A 164 -24.05 13.28 11.61
N LEU A 165 -22.83 13.18 11.07
CA LEU A 165 -21.96 12.00 11.25
C LEU A 165 -20.56 12.34 11.75
N TYR A 166 -20.17 13.62 11.74
CA TYR A 166 -18.80 14.01 12.05
C TYR A 166 -18.40 13.61 13.46
N ASP A 167 -17.32 12.84 13.52
CA ASP A 167 -16.58 12.52 14.72
C ASP A 167 -15.11 12.50 14.31
N CYS A 168 -14.32 13.39 14.89
CA CYS A 168 -12.91 13.56 14.53
C CYS A 168 -12.12 12.25 14.66
N LYS A 169 -12.38 11.45 15.71
CA LYS A 169 -11.66 10.18 15.93
C LYS A 169 -12.04 9.15 14.86
N LEU A 170 -13.33 9.03 14.56
CA LEU A 170 -13.84 8.08 13.58
C LEU A 170 -13.40 8.43 12.15
N VAL A 171 -13.47 9.71 11.79
CA VAL A 171 -13.03 10.22 10.49
C VAL A 171 -11.53 10.02 10.31
N THR A 172 -10.72 10.42 11.29
CA THR A 172 -9.26 10.26 11.24
C THR A 172 -8.87 8.79 11.18
N GLY A 173 -9.49 7.94 12.00
CA GLY A 173 -9.26 6.49 11.96
C GLY A 173 -9.60 5.89 10.60
N LYS A 174 -10.70 6.32 9.97
CA LYS A 174 -11.09 5.84 8.65
C LYS A 174 -10.14 6.32 7.54
N LEU A 175 -9.74 7.59 7.56
CA LEU A 175 -8.77 8.14 6.62
C LEU A 175 -7.42 7.42 6.73
N ARG A 176 -6.94 7.18 7.95
CA ARG A 176 -5.73 6.41 8.23
C ARG A 176 -5.80 4.99 7.66
N ALA A 177 -6.90 4.27 7.90
CA ALA A 177 -7.08 2.93 7.35
C ALA A 177 -7.12 2.93 5.81
N MET A 178 -7.75 3.95 5.20
CA MET A 178 -7.77 4.12 3.74
C MET A 178 -6.37 4.40 3.18
N LEU A 179 -5.58 5.24 3.85
CA LEU A 179 -4.20 5.54 3.49
C LEU A 179 -3.33 4.29 3.55
N GLN A 180 -3.37 3.54 4.66
CA GLN A 180 -2.62 2.29 4.81
C GLN A 180 -2.98 1.26 3.73
N THR A 181 -4.27 1.14 3.40
CA THR A 181 -4.73 0.26 2.31
C THR A 181 -4.17 0.69 0.96
N ALA A 182 -4.20 2.00 0.66
CA ALA A 182 -3.65 2.53 -0.59
C ALA A 182 -2.13 2.31 -0.69
N ASP A 183 -1.40 2.54 0.40
CA ASP A 183 0.05 2.30 0.47
C ASP A 183 0.40 0.82 0.24
N GLU A 184 -0.39 -0.11 0.79
CA GLU A 184 -0.22 -1.54 0.54
C GLU A 184 -0.41 -1.87 -0.95
N LEU A 185 -1.47 -1.33 -1.56
CA LEU A 185 -1.76 -1.56 -2.98
C LEU A 185 -0.64 -1.03 -3.88
N VAL A 186 -0.18 0.21 -3.64
CA VAL A 186 0.94 0.81 -4.38
C VAL A 186 2.20 -0.04 -4.24
N ARG A 187 2.48 -0.53 -3.02
CA ARG A 187 3.63 -1.40 -2.78
C ARG A 187 3.50 -2.74 -3.50
N GLY A 188 2.31 -3.34 -3.51
CA GLY A 188 2.02 -4.56 -4.25
C GLY A 188 2.26 -4.40 -5.76
N LEU A 189 1.73 -3.31 -6.34
CA LEU A 189 1.92 -2.98 -7.75
C LEU A 189 3.40 -2.69 -8.08
N LYS A 190 4.13 -2.00 -7.19
CA LYS A 190 5.56 -1.75 -7.38
C LYS A 190 6.35 -3.06 -7.43
N LYS A 191 6.07 -4.01 -6.53
CA LYS A 191 6.71 -5.34 -6.56
C LYS A 191 6.43 -6.06 -7.88
N GLN A 192 5.17 -6.06 -8.33
CA GLN A 192 4.80 -6.67 -9.61
C GLN A 192 5.49 -5.98 -10.79
N SER A 193 5.55 -4.66 -10.82
CA SER A 193 6.26 -3.89 -11.84
C SER A 193 7.74 -4.24 -11.87
N THR A 194 8.43 -4.26 -10.72
CA THR A 194 9.85 -4.62 -10.66
C THR A 194 10.11 -6.05 -11.12
N PHE A 195 9.22 -6.99 -10.76
CA PHE A 195 9.30 -8.37 -11.21
C PHE A 195 9.15 -8.47 -12.72
N LEU A 196 8.15 -7.80 -13.30
CA LEU A 196 7.93 -7.78 -14.74
C LEU A 196 9.10 -7.12 -15.50
N SER A 197 9.66 -6.04 -14.97
CA SER A 197 10.85 -5.40 -15.55
C SER A 197 12.07 -6.34 -15.53
N GLN A 198 12.30 -7.05 -14.42
CA GLN A 198 13.38 -8.05 -14.34
C GLN A 198 13.14 -9.24 -15.25
N LEU A 199 11.90 -9.71 -15.34
CA LEU A 199 11.50 -10.78 -16.23
C LEU A 199 11.78 -10.36 -17.68
N ALA A 200 11.30 -9.20 -18.11
CA ALA A 200 11.53 -8.67 -19.45
C ALA A 200 13.03 -8.52 -19.79
N ALA A 201 13.86 -8.10 -18.81
CA ALA A 201 15.30 -7.98 -19.00
C ALA A 201 16.02 -9.32 -19.13
N LYS A 202 15.49 -10.39 -18.52
CA LYS A 202 16.08 -11.74 -18.53
C LYS A 202 15.51 -12.66 -19.60
N THR A 203 14.27 -12.44 -20.03
CA THR A 203 13.62 -13.28 -21.03
C THR A 203 14.24 -13.03 -22.40
N ILE A 204 14.70 -14.12 -23.01
CA ILE A 204 15.06 -14.13 -24.42
C ILE A 204 13.77 -14.06 -25.22
N SER A 205 13.65 -13.09 -26.14
CA SER A 205 12.47 -13.00 -27.00
C SER A 205 12.34 -14.27 -27.85
N ASN A 206 11.10 -14.70 -28.15
CA ASN A 206 10.86 -15.92 -28.92
C ASN A 206 11.61 -15.94 -30.25
N GLY A 207 11.80 -14.78 -30.91
CA GLY A 207 12.59 -14.67 -32.13
C GLY A 207 14.05 -15.08 -31.95
N ILE A 208 14.70 -14.62 -30.87
CA ILE A 208 16.09 -15.00 -30.56
C ILE A 208 16.16 -16.48 -30.16
N HIS A 209 15.17 -16.96 -29.42
CA HIS A 209 15.08 -18.38 -29.07
C HIS A 209 14.97 -19.28 -30.33
N CYS A 210 14.06 -18.94 -31.24
CA CYS A 210 13.90 -19.65 -32.51
C CYS A 210 15.18 -19.57 -33.36
N LEU A 211 15.79 -18.38 -33.47
CA LEU A 211 17.05 -18.21 -34.18
C LEU A 211 18.15 -19.10 -33.60
N SER A 212 18.29 -19.14 -32.27
CA SER A 212 19.26 -20.02 -31.59
C SER A 212 19.01 -21.49 -31.93
N MET A 213 17.75 -21.94 -31.93
CA MET A 213 17.39 -23.31 -32.34
C MET A 213 17.74 -23.57 -33.81
N CYS A 214 17.37 -22.65 -34.70
CA CYS A 214 17.66 -22.76 -36.13
C CYS A 214 19.16 -22.86 -36.40
N LEU A 215 19.96 -21.96 -35.80
CA LEU A 215 21.42 -21.97 -35.92
C LEU A 215 22.03 -23.26 -35.35
N THR A 216 21.47 -23.78 -34.26
CA THR A 216 21.92 -25.07 -33.69
C THR A 216 21.65 -26.21 -34.67
N ILE A 217 20.44 -26.28 -35.23
CA ILE A 217 20.08 -27.29 -36.22
C ILE A 217 20.98 -27.17 -37.45
N GLU A 218 21.13 -25.96 -37.99
CA GLU A 218 21.96 -25.69 -39.16
C GLU A 218 23.43 -26.04 -38.93
N TYR A 219 23.96 -25.79 -37.73
CA TYR A 219 25.30 -26.21 -37.34
C TYR A 219 25.46 -27.72 -37.28
N TYR A 220 24.47 -28.44 -36.72
CA TYR A 220 24.55 -29.89 -36.54
C TYR A 220 24.14 -30.71 -37.77
N LEU A 221 23.42 -30.11 -38.72
CA LEU A 221 22.94 -30.75 -39.94
C LEU A 221 24.06 -31.29 -40.85
N PRO A 222 25.15 -30.55 -41.15
CA PRO A 222 26.25 -31.07 -41.95
C PRO A 222 27.17 -32.02 -41.15
N PRO A 223 27.80 -33.01 -41.82
CA PRO A 223 28.89 -33.82 -41.25
C PRO A 223 30.04 -32.94 -40.75
N LEU A 224 30.77 -33.40 -39.72
CA LEU A 224 31.83 -32.62 -39.05
C LEU A 224 32.87 -32.05 -40.01
N GLU A 225 33.26 -32.81 -41.03
CA GLU A 225 34.25 -32.41 -42.06
C GLU A 225 33.83 -31.19 -42.88
N LYS A 226 32.51 -30.93 -42.98
CA LYS A 226 31.92 -29.81 -43.73
C LYS A 226 31.65 -28.59 -42.85
N ARG A 227 31.85 -28.66 -41.53
CA ARG A 227 31.70 -27.53 -40.59
C ARG A 227 32.98 -26.68 -40.56
N LYS A 228 33.27 -25.99 -41.67
CA LYS A 228 34.41 -25.07 -41.75
C LYS A 228 33.96 -23.65 -41.49
N PHE A 229 34.50 -23.03 -40.43
CA PHE A 229 34.25 -21.63 -40.14
C PHE A 229 35.34 -20.74 -40.74
N PRO A 230 34.99 -19.54 -41.22
CA PRO A 230 35.99 -18.55 -41.64
C PRO A 230 36.95 -18.23 -40.50
N ARG A 231 38.26 -18.15 -40.79
CA ARG A 231 39.30 -17.71 -39.85
C ARG A 231 39.45 -18.58 -38.59
N SER A 232 39.18 -19.88 -38.69
CA SER A 232 39.36 -20.82 -37.56
C SER A 232 40.80 -20.83 -36.99
N GLU A 233 41.79 -20.52 -37.82
CA GLU A 233 43.20 -20.38 -37.45
C GLU A 233 43.47 -19.31 -36.37
N ASN A 234 42.61 -18.29 -36.27
CA ASN A 234 42.74 -17.25 -35.25
C ASN A 234 42.24 -17.70 -33.87
N LEU A 235 41.41 -18.75 -33.78
CA LEU A 235 40.83 -19.21 -32.52
C LEU A 235 41.88 -19.86 -31.59
N GLU A 236 42.89 -20.51 -32.17
CA GLU A 236 43.92 -21.24 -31.43
C GLU A 236 45.27 -20.49 -31.40
N ASN A 237 45.34 -19.31 -32.00
CA ASN A 237 46.58 -18.55 -32.09
C ASN A 237 46.93 -17.90 -30.74
N PRO A 238 48.05 -18.30 -30.09
CA PRO A 238 48.44 -17.75 -28.79
C PRO A 238 48.95 -16.31 -28.86
N ASN A 239 49.25 -15.80 -30.07
CA ASN A 239 49.70 -14.42 -30.27
C ASN A 239 48.53 -13.40 -30.33
N LEU A 240 47.28 -13.87 -30.25
CA LEU A 240 46.09 -13.02 -30.20
C LEU A 240 45.52 -12.94 -28.79
N TYR A 241 44.88 -11.81 -28.47
CA TYR A 241 44.13 -11.66 -27.22
C TYR A 241 42.75 -12.30 -27.36
N HIS A 242 42.48 -13.29 -26.51
CA HIS A 242 41.20 -13.97 -26.42
C HIS A 242 40.40 -13.44 -25.23
N TYR A 243 39.21 -12.90 -25.51
CA TYR A 243 38.31 -12.37 -24.48
C TYR A 243 37.04 -13.22 -24.39
N ALA A 244 36.67 -13.61 -23.17
CA ALA A 244 35.40 -14.27 -22.87
C ALA A 244 34.50 -13.32 -22.09
N LEU A 245 33.29 -13.07 -22.60
CA LEU A 245 32.29 -12.23 -21.95
C LEU A 245 31.16 -13.11 -21.42
N PHE A 246 30.99 -13.12 -20.10
CA PHE A 246 29.88 -13.79 -19.43
C PHE A 246 28.80 -12.76 -19.08
N SER A 247 27.60 -12.96 -19.58
CA SER A 247 26.45 -12.09 -19.33
C SER A 247 25.18 -12.90 -19.32
N ASP A 248 24.28 -12.60 -18.39
CA ASP A 248 22.92 -13.11 -18.35
C ASP A 248 21.97 -12.32 -19.26
N ASN A 249 22.46 -11.22 -19.86
CA ASN A 249 21.75 -10.42 -20.85
C ASN A 249 22.46 -10.45 -22.21
N VAL A 250 21.92 -11.22 -23.15
CA VAL A 250 22.47 -11.42 -24.51
C VAL A 250 22.50 -10.12 -25.31
N LEU A 251 21.51 -9.24 -25.13
CA LEU A 251 21.47 -7.95 -25.85
C LEU A 251 22.58 -7.02 -25.39
N VAL A 252 22.81 -6.92 -24.07
CA VAL A 252 23.92 -6.14 -23.52
C VAL A 252 25.25 -6.70 -23.99
N ALA A 253 25.43 -8.01 -23.94
CA ALA A 253 26.64 -8.67 -24.42
C ALA A 253 26.92 -8.36 -25.90
N LEU A 254 25.88 -8.46 -26.75
CA LEU A 254 25.98 -8.17 -28.17
C LEU A 254 26.37 -6.71 -28.44
N VAL A 255 25.79 -5.74 -27.71
CA VAL A 255 26.13 -4.32 -27.86
C VAL A 255 27.58 -4.07 -27.50
N VAL A 256 28.07 -4.64 -26.40
CA VAL A 256 29.48 -4.52 -25.98
C VAL A 256 30.41 -5.12 -27.04
N VAL A 257 30.11 -6.33 -27.51
CA VAL A 257 30.89 -7.00 -28.56
C VAL A 257 30.89 -6.18 -29.85
N ASN A 258 29.73 -5.68 -30.29
CA ASN A 258 29.63 -4.89 -31.51
C ASN A 258 30.39 -3.56 -31.39
N SER A 259 30.29 -2.88 -30.25
CA SER A 259 31.06 -1.67 -29.98
C SER A 259 32.57 -1.93 -29.99
N ALA A 260 33.02 -3.02 -29.34
CA ALA A 260 34.41 -3.43 -29.34
C ALA A 260 34.92 -3.71 -30.76
N ILE A 261 34.17 -4.45 -31.57
CA ILE A 261 34.53 -4.76 -32.97
C ILE A 261 34.58 -3.49 -33.82
N MET A 262 33.62 -2.58 -33.67
CA MET A 262 33.56 -1.34 -34.42
C MET A 262 34.75 -0.42 -34.09
N ASN A 263 35.11 -0.31 -32.81
CA ASN A 263 36.21 0.53 -32.37
C ASN A 263 37.59 -0.10 -32.61
N ALA A 264 37.70 -1.44 -32.59
CA ALA A 264 38.93 -2.16 -32.90
C ALA A 264 39.35 -2.07 -34.39
N LYS A 265 38.43 -1.68 -35.29
CA LYS A 265 38.77 -1.42 -36.71
C LYS A 265 39.49 -0.08 -36.94
N LEU A 266 39.59 0.79 -35.93
CA LEU A 266 40.23 2.12 -36.00
C LEU A 266 41.66 2.15 -35.42
N SER A 267 42.23 1.00 -35.05
CA SER A 267 43.62 0.83 -34.60
C SER A 267 44.36 -0.14 -35.49
#